data_AF-A0A1S8Q942-F1
#
_entry.id   AF-A0A1S8Q942-F1
#
_cell.length_a   1.000
_cell.length_b   1.000
_cell.length_c   1.000
_cell.angle_alpha   90.00
_cell.angle_beta   90.00
_cell.angle_gamma   90.00
#
_symmetry.space_group_name_H-M   'P 1'
#
loop_
_entity.id
_entity.type
_entity.pdbx_description
1 polymer ?
#
loop_
_entity_poly.entity_id
_entity_poly.type
_entity_poly.pdbx_seq_one_letter_code
_entity_poly.pdbx_strand_id
1 'polypeptide(L)'
;MRISADIGYNTTNFIGHNIEGSFSSTVKEKMHELETAKYTVEYNNKTYLIGNDDGFTSIEHSRDKDIIFHICLYTAIAATMSSTIDNNVRVITGLPAQFFAEQKNSLIKALENRRVFMKLNGENRSFTITKVIVFPQSAGLFLYDKSLVEKDTLVVDIGGGTLDIAYMSNGQFKEGRTYPLGVNPTYDVLLQELTKYGVNYSNRMKAEQIIADKAIFVEGKEVDVSNDIDNVLSLRAGEIINAIKQAFPEQSKYSRFVFIGGGALLLKNYLKDYRVLDDAQMINVKTYDIIGKSKNV
;
A
#
# COMPACT_ATOMS: atom_id res chain seq x y z
N MET A 1 12.41 -15.40 12.70
CA MET A 1 11.18 -14.58 12.85
C MET A 1 10.31 -14.67 11.61
N ARG A 2 9.03 -14.27 11.72
CA ARG A 2 8.11 -14.10 10.61
C ARG A 2 7.73 -12.63 10.48
N ILE A 3 7.57 -12.17 9.25
CA ILE A 3 6.94 -10.89 8.92
C ILE A 3 5.95 -11.07 7.77
N SER A 4 4.80 -10.44 7.90
CA SER A 4 3.85 -10.23 6.82
C SER A 4 3.97 -8.79 6.39
N ALA A 5 4.10 -8.51 5.09
CA ALA A 5 4.25 -7.14 4.60
C ALA A 5 3.54 -6.95 3.25
N ASP A 6 2.79 -5.87 3.14
CA ASP A 6 2.21 -5.37 1.89
C ASP A 6 2.88 -4.04 1.53
N ILE A 7 3.69 -4.06 0.46
CA ILE A 7 4.47 -2.90 0.02
C ILE A 7 3.74 -2.29 -1.17
N GLY A 8 2.82 -1.39 -0.86
CA GLY A 8 2.08 -0.61 -1.85
C GLY A 8 2.90 0.56 -2.38
N TYR A 9 2.40 1.18 -3.46
CA TYR A 9 3.00 2.40 -4.03
C TYR A 9 3.00 3.59 -3.05
N ASN A 10 2.08 3.60 -2.08
CA ASN A 10 1.88 4.72 -1.17
C ASN A 10 2.33 4.41 0.23
N THR A 11 1.98 3.21 0.71
CA THR A 11 2.19 2.79 2.09
C THR A 11 2.75 1.39 2.12
N THR A 12 3.68 1.18 3.05
CA THR A 12 4.17 -0.13 3.44
C THR A 12 3.49 -0.49 4.75
N ASN A 13 2.71 -1.57 4.73
CA ASN A 13 1.98 -2.09 5.87
C ASN A 13 2.60 -3.42 6.29
N PHE A 14 2.87 -3.62 7.57
CA PHE A 14 3.54 -4.82 8.04
C PHE A 14 3.04 -5.29 9.40
N ILE A 15 3.12 -6.61 9.61
CA ILE A 15 2.88 -7.28 10.88
C ILE A 15 4.07 -8.21 11.15
N GLY A 16 4.85 -7.86 12.17
CA GLY A 16 5.86 -8.72 12.79
C GLY A 16 5.31 -9.44 14.02
N HIS A 17 6.17 -10.11 14.78
CA HIS A 17 5.75 -10.94 15.93
C HIS A 17 4.88 -10.21 16.95
N ASN A 18 5.22 -8.95 17.29
CA ASN A 18 4.51 -8.12 18.28
C ASN A 18 4.28 -6.67 17.80
N ILE A 19 4.49 -6.40 16.51
CA ILE A 19 4.44 -5.05 15.97
C ILE A 19 3.57 -5.08 14.72
N GLU A 20 2.46 -4.36 14.78
CA GLU A 20 1.69 -3.93 13.62
C GLU A 20 2.10 -2.48 13.31
N GLY A 21 2.40 -2.18 12.05
CA GLY A 21 2.88 -0.85 11.70
C GLY A 21 2.73 -0.51 10.23
N SER A 22 2.86 0.78 9.96
CA SER A 22 2.89 1.33 8.62
C SER A 22 3.84 2.54 8.52
N PHE A 23 4.27 2.81 7.29
CA PHE A 23 4.96 4.04 6.90
C PHE A 23 4.75 4.29 5.40
N SER A 24 4.95 5.53 4.95
CA SER A 24 4.86 5.89 3.53
C SER A 24 5.95 5.19 2.73
N SER A 25 5.60 4.61 1.57
CA SER A 25 6.53 3.91 0.67
C SER A 25 7.37 4.89 -0.15
N THR A 26 7.97 5.87 0.52
CA THR A 26 8.83 6.89 -0.08
C THR A 26 10.28 6.67 0.34
N VAL A 27 11.21 6.83 -0.61
CA VAL A 27 12.64 6.67 -0.38
C VAL A 27 13.37 7.88 -0.95
N LYS A 28 14.20 8.52 -0.13
CA LYS A 28 15.08 9.61 -0.52
C LYS A 28 16.52 9.26 -0.13
N GLU A 29 17.49 9.47 -1.02
CA GLU A 29 18.90 9.41 -0.62
C GLU A 29 19.23 10.65 0.23
N LYS A 30 19.80 10.44 1.42
CA LYS A 30 20.17 11.52 2.34
C LYS A 30 21.32 12.32 1.74
N MET A 31 21.13 13.62 1.56
CA MET A 31 22.14 14.52 0.98
C MET A 31 22.78 15.42 2.04
N HIS A 32 22.05 15.75 3.10
CA HIS A 32 22.50 16.64 4.16
C HIS A 32 22.32 16.02 5.55
N GLU A 33 23.27 16.25 6.45
CA GLU A 33 23.28 15.66 7.80
C GLU A 33 22.05 15.99 8.64
N LEU A 34 21.49 17.19 8.44
CA LEU A 34 20.32 17.71 9.17
C LEU A 34 18.99 17.05 8.76
N GLU A 35 18.96 16.29 7.66
CA GLU A 35 17.74 15.61 7.24
C GLU A 35 17.44 14.44 8.18
N THR A 36 16.19 14.40 8.65
CA THR A 36 15.69 13.37 9.56
C THR A 36 14.50 12.65 8.97
N ALA A 37 14.32 11.39 9.36
CA ALA A 37 13.18 10.56 9.01
C ALA A 37 12.85 9.64 10.17
N LYS A 38 11.63 9.10 10.20
CA LYS A 38 11.25 8.02 11.13
C LYS A 38 12.22 6.84 11.03
N TYR A 39 12.60 6.51 9.79
CA TYR A 39 13.58 5.48 9.49
C TYR A 39 14.69 6.05 8.60
N THR A 40 15.92 5.96 9.10
CA THR A 40 17.15 6.21 8.34
C THR A 40 17.85 4.87 8.11
N VAL A 41 18.08 4.52 6.85
CA VAL A 41 18.59 3.21 6.42
C VAL A 41 19.95 3.36 5.75
N GLU A 42 20.99 2.77 6.31
CA GLU A 42 22.27 2.58 5.63
C GLU A 42 22.28 1.22 4.93
N TYR A 43 22.33 1.20 3.60
CA TYR A 43 22.33 -0.02 2.80
C TYR A 43 23.13 0.19 1.51
N ASN A 44 24.00 -0.77 1.15
CA ASN A 44 24.87 -0.69 -0.04
C ASN A 44 25.65 0.63 -0.17
N ASN A 45 26.28 1.08 0.91
CA ASN A 45 27.08 2.32 0.99
C ASN A 45 26.30 3.62 0.74
N LYS A 46 24.97 3.57 0.80
CA LYS A 46 24.09 4.74 0.71
C LYS A 46 23.25 4.86 1.96
N THR A 47 22.88 6.10 2.29
CA THR A 47 21.96 6.40 3.39
C THR A 47 20.64 6.87 2.82
N TYR A 48 19.55 6.25 3.24
CA TYR A 48 18.20 6.51 2.76
C TYR A 48 17.31 7.01 3.90
N LEU A 49 16.45 7.98 3.60
CA LEU A 49 15.36 8.46 4.44
C LEU A 49 14.08 7.80 3.94
N ILE A 50 13.40 7.06 4.81
CA ILE A 50 12.21 6.29 4.45
C ILE A 50 10.97 6.91 5.09
N GLY A 51 9.95 7.14 4.27
CA GLY A 51 8.65 7.64 4.71
C GLY A 51 8.51 9.16 4.76
N ASN A 52 9.48 9.91 4.25
CA ASN A 52 9.42 11.37 4.19
C ASN A 52 8.58 11.89 3.00
N ASP A 53 8.02 13.08 3.20
CA ASP A 53 7.16 13.83 2.27
C ASP A 53 7.80 14.16 0.94
N ASP A 54 9.12 14.23 0.88
CA ASP A 54 9.90 14.59 -0.30
C ASP A 54 10.65 13.39 -0.91
N GLY A 55 10.32 12.16 -0.49
CA GLY A 55 10.89 10.95 -1.05
C GLY A 55 10.19 10.47 -2.32
N PHE A 56 10.90 9.67 -3.10
CA PHE A 56 10.38 9.09 -4.34
C PHE A 56 9.54 7.84 -4.04
N THR A 57 8.44 7.66 -4.78
CA THR A 57 7.66 6.42 -4.80
C THR A 57 8.09 5.53 -5.95
N SER A 58 7.79 4.23 -5.85
CA SER A 58 8.08 3.28 -6.94
C SER A 58 7.35 3.65 -8.24
N ILE A 59 8.08 3.56 -9.35
CA ILE A 59 7.54 3.58 -10.73
C ILE A 59 7.79 2.24 -11.45
N GLU A 60 8.40 1.27 -10.76
CA GLU A 60 8.70 -0.03 -11.33
C GLU A 60 7.48 -0.95 -11.21
N HIS A 61 7.21 -1.69 -12.29
CA HIS A 61 6.09 -2.62 -12.35
C HIS A 61 6.47 -4.04 -11.87
N SER A 62 7.75 -4.38 -11.96
CA SER A 62 8.31 -5.68 -11.59
C SER A 62 8.89 -5.63 -10.17
N ARG A 63 8.22 -6.23 -9.19
CA ARG A 63 8.63 -6.13 -7.77
C ARG A 63 10.01 -6.74 -7.47
N ASP A 64 10.49 -7.65 -8.31
CA ASP A 64 11.85 -8.23 -8.22
C ASP A 64 12.97 -7.26 -8.60
N LYS A 65 12.66 -6.16 -9.29
CA LYS A 65 13.61 -5.14 -9.73
C LYS A 65 13.43 -3.80 -9.01
N ASP A 66 12.35 -3.66 -8.27
CA ASP A 66 11.93 -2.41 -7.64
C ASP A 66 12.76 -2.11 -6.38
N ILE A 67 13.77 -1.25 -6.51
CA ILE A 67 14.65 -0.86 -5.40
C ILE A 67 13.87 -0.26 -4.21
N ILE A 68 12.81 0.51 -4.48
CA ILE A 68 11.99 1.12 -3.43
C ILE A 68 11.23 0.02 -2.69
N PHE A 69 10.65 -0.93 -3.42
CA PHE A 69 10.01 -2.09 -2.82
C PHE A 69 10.96 -2.85 -1.89
N HIS A 70 12.18 -3.14 -2.36
CA HIS A 70 13.17 -3.88 -1.57
C HIS A 70 13.60 -3.11 -0.32
N ILE A 71 13.91 -1.82 -0.44
CA ILE A 71 14.32 -0.98 0.71
C ILE A 71 13.18 -0.88 1.74
N CYS A 72 11.95 -0.66 1.30
CA CYS A 72 10.79 -0.63 2.20
C CYS A 72 10.56 -1.98 2.91
N LEU A 73 10.64 -3.10 2.17
CA LEU A 73 10.53 -4.44 2.77
C LEU A 73 11.64 -4.67 3.81
N TYR A 74 12.90 -4.36 3.48
CA TYR A 74 14.02 -4.53 4.43
C TYR A 74 13.89 -3.63 5.64
N THR A 75 13.38 -2.41 5.47
CA THR A 75 13.06 -1.48 6.57
C THR A 75 12.01 -2.08 7.50
N ALA A 76 10.92 -2.63 6.96
CA ALA A 76 9.87 -3.29 7.74
C ALA A 76 10.39 -4.52 8.50
N ILE A 77 11.24 -5.34 7.86
CA ILE A 77 11.91 -6.47 8.52
C ILE A 77 12.78 -5.96 9.68
N ALA A 78 13.67 -5.01 9.43
CA ALA A 78 14.59 -4.44 10.40
C ALA A 78 13.88 -3.76 11.58
N ALA A 79 12.74 -3.12 11.34
CA ALA A 79 11.92 -2.45 12.35
C ALA A 79 11.16 -3.45 13.27
N THR A 80 10.99 -4.69 12.84
CA THR A 80 10.27 -5.73 13.60
C THR A 80 11.19 -6.77 14.25
N MET A 81 12.50 -6.68 14.02
CA MET A 81 13.50 -7.58 14.58
C MET A 81 13.68 -7.32 16.08
N SER A 82 13.68 -8.40 16.88
CA SER A 82 14.01 -8.34 18.31
C SER A 82 15.50 -8.52 18.59
N SER A 83 16.21 -9.29 17.76
CA SER A 83 17.68 -9.41 17.77
C SER A 83 18.27 -8.63 16.62
N THR A 84 19.44 -8.03 16.83
CA THR A 84 20.09 -7.17 15.84
C THR A 84 20.90 -7.93 14.79
N ILE A 85 21.27 -9.21 15.03
CA ILE A 85 22.20 -9.96 14.18
C ILE A 85 21.67 -11.37 13.84
N ASP A 86 21.93 -11.79 12.60
CA ASP A 86 21.78 -13.13 12.02
C ASP A 86 20.41 -13.78 12.22
N ASN A 87 19.37 -13.00 11.98
CA ASN A 87 18.00 -13.48 12.03
C ASN A 87 17.62 -14.24 10.76
N ASN A 88 17.07 -15.44 10.92
CA ASN A 88 16.36 -16.11 9.83
C ASN A 88 14.94 -15.53 9.73
N VAL A 89 14.59 -14.97 8.59
CA VAL A 89 13.32 -14.27 8.35
C VAL A 89 12.49 -15.03 7.34
N ARG A 90 11.23 -15.27 7.70
CA ARG A 90 10.22 -15.83 6.81
C ARG A 90 9.27 -14.70 6.41
N VAL A 91 9.20 -14.40 5.11
CA VAL A 91 8.44 -13.28 4.57
C VAL A 91 7.15 -13.79 3.93
N ILE A 92 6.02 -13.20 4.30
CA ILE A 92 4.77 -13.34 3.60
C ILE A 92 4.44 -11.98 3.00
N THR A 93 4.28 -11.91 1.69
CA THR A 93 3.95 -10.68 0.98
C THR A 93 2.94 -10.98 -0.13
N GLY A 94 2.60 -9.97 -0.93
CA GLY A 94 1.69 -10.18 -2.03
C GLY A 94 1.98 -9.35 -3.27
N LEU A 95 1.22 -9.69 -4.31
CA LEU A 95 1.24 -9.05 -5.62
C LEU A 95 -0.21 -8.76 -6.02
N PRO A 96 -0.45 -7.72 -6.84
CA PRO A 96 -1.73 -7.52 -7.49
C PRO A 96 -2.20 -8.80 -8.19
N ALA A 97 -3.49 -9.10 -8.13
CA ALA A 97 -4.03 -10.41 -8.51
C ALA A 97 -3.69 -10.80 -9.96
N GLN A 98 -3.72 -9.82 -10.88
CA GLN A 98 -3.41 -10.04 -12.29
C GLN A 98 -1.92 -10.37 -12.55
N PHE A 99 -1.01 -9.76 -11.80
CA PHE A 99 0.43 -9.96 -11.98
C PHE A 99 0.98 -11.14 -11.17
N PHE A 100 0.15 -11.73 -10.30
CA PHE A 100 0.55 -12.80 -9.41
C PHE A 100 1.16 -14.00 -10.15
N ALA A 101 0.51 -14.50 -11.20
CA ALA A 101 0.97 -15.69 -11.91
C ALA A 101 2.34 -15.48 -12.58
N GLU A 102 2.60 -14.28 -13.10
CA GLU A 102 3.82 -13.94 -13.82
C GLU A 102 4.98 -13.57 -12.89
N GLN A 103 4.73 -12.72 -11.89
CA GLN A 103 5.79 -12.14 -11.04
C GLN A 103 6.09 -12.95 -9.77
N LYS A 104 5.22 -13.89 -9.35
CA LYS A 104 5.43 -14.65 -8.10
C LYS A 104 6.79 -15.32 -8.04
N ASN A 105 7.17 -16.04 -9.10
CA ASN A 105 8.38 -16.85 -9.08
C ASN A 105 9.65 -16.00 -9.18
N SER A 106 9.62 -14.86 -9.90
CA SER A 106 10.75 -13.93 -9.93
C SER A 106 10.94 -13.26 -8.57
N LEU A 107 9.86 -12.83 -7.93
CA LEU A 107 9.91 -12.22 -6.61
C LEU A 107 10.43 -13.17 -5.53
N ILE A 108 9.98 -14.43 -5.53
CA ILE A 108 10.51 -15.46 -4.61
C ILE A 108 12.02 -15.63 -4.83
N LYS A 109 12.47 -15.76 -6.08
CA LYS A 109 13.90 -15.91 -6.40
C LYS A 109 14.74 -14.69 -6.00
N ALA A 110 14.20 -13.48 -6.11
CA ALA A 110 14.89 -12.25 -5.75
C ALA A 110 15.09 -12.09 -4.23
N LEU A 111 14.16 -12.65 -3.44
CA LEU A 111 14.14 -12.49 -1.98
C LEU A 111 14.67 -13.71 -1.22
N GLU A 112 14.38 -14.93 -1.64
CA GLU A 112 14.71 -16.14 -0.88
C GLU A 112 16.23 -16.41 -0.88
N ASN A 113 16.75 -16.81 0.27
CA ASN A 113 18.18 -16.94 0.61
C ASN A 113 18.99 -15.63 0.51
N ARG A 114 18.33 -14.47 0.34
CA ARG A 114 19.00 -13.18 0.36
C ARG A 114 19.46 -12.86 1.77
N ARG A 115 20.77 -12.68 1.95
CA ARG A 115 21.36 -12.09 3.16
C ARG A 115 21.42 -10.57 3.01
N VAL A 116 20.93 -9.86 4.01
CA VAL A 116 20.88 -8.40 4.06
C VAL A 116 21.65 -7.92 5.28
N PHE A 117 22.52 -6.93 5.06
CA PHE A 117 23.21 -6.18 6.09
C PHE A 117 22.88 -4.71 5.90
N MET A 118 22.37 -4.07 6.94
CA MET A 118 21.99 -2.65 6.91
C MET A 118 22.15 -2.03 8.29
N LYS A 119 22.11 -0.70 8.38
CA LYS A 119 21.79 -0.04 9.65
C LYS A 119 20.41 0.58 9.59
N LEU A 120 19.64 0.43 10.64
CA LEU A 120 18.37 1.12 10.82
C LEU A 120 18.51 2.06 12.02
N ASN A 121 18.36 3.36 11.79
CA ASN A 121 18.50 4.40 12.80
C ASN A 121 19.83 4.32 13.57
N GLY A 122 20.93 4.04 12.85
CA GLY A 122 22.29 3.90 13.41
C GLY A 122 22.61 2.53 14.00
N GLU A 123 21.63 1.65 14.18
CA GLU A 123 21.86 0.32 14.72
C GLU A 123 22.05 -0.72 13.61
N ASN A 124 23.10 -1.54 13.73
CA ASN A 124 23.32 -2.66 12.80
C ASN A 124 22.15 -3.65 12.84
N ARG A 125 21.77 -4.12 11.65
CA ARG A 125 20.74 -5.14 11.42
C ARG A 125 21.25 -6.12 10.38
N SER A 126 21.26 -7.41 10.70
CA SER A 126 21.50 -8.47 9.72
C SER A 126 20.47 -9.59 9.78
N PHE A 127 20.05 -10.03 8.60
CA PHE A 127 19.10 -11.11 8.45
C PHE A 127 19.27 -11.86 7.12
N THR A 128 18.78 -13.09 7.09
CA THR A 128 18.65 -13.91 5.88
C THR A 128 17.20 -14.23 5.68
N ILE A 129 16.66 -13.92 4.50
CA ILE A 129 15.28 -14.30 4.14
C ILE A 129 15.29 -15.78 3.77
N THR A 130 14.93 -16.65 4.70
CA THR A 130 15.01 -18.11 4.52
C THR A 130 13.80 -18.72 3.83
N LYS A 131 12.69 -18.00 3.77
CA LYS A 131 11.47 -18.45 3.10
C LYS A 131 10.62 -17.28 2.65
N VAL A 132 10.04 -17.40 1.46
CA VAL A 132 9.13 -16.39 0.91
C VAL A 132 7.82 -17.05 0.49
N ILE A 133 6.71 -16.49 0.94
CA ILE A 133 5.39 -16.82 0.43
C ILE A 133 4.78 -15.57 -0.18
N VAL A 134 4.31 -15.67 -1.41
CA VAL A 134 3.62 -14.59 -2.11
C VAL A 134 2.15 -14.99 -2.28
N PHE A 135 1.24 -14.07 -1.96
CA PHE A 135 -0.21 -14.20 -2.16
C PHE A 135 -0.75 -13.18 -3.16
N PRO A 136 -1.84 -13.49 -3.87
CA PRO A 136 -2.57 -12.46 -4.59
C PRO A 136 -3.25 -11.53 -3.57
N GLN A 137 -3.07 -10.22 -3.75
CA GLN A 137 -3.81 -9.16 -3.04
C GLN A 137 -5.32 -9.35 -3.24
N SER A 138 -6.12 -8.84 -2.30
CA SER A 138 -7.60 -8.89 -2.24
C SER A 138 -8.27 -10.28 -2.24
N ALA A 139 -7.55 -11.36 -2.57
CA ALA A 139 -8.08 -12.73 -2.59
C ALA A 139 -8.18 -13.39 -1.21
N GLY A 140 -7.50 -12.83 -0.19
CA GLY A 140 -7.39 -13.41 1.14
C GLY A 140 -8.53 -13.09 2.10
N LEU A 141 -9.52 -12.28 1.71
CA LEU A 141 -10.49 -11.69 2.64
C LEU A 141 -11.29 -12.74 3.45
N PHE A 142 -11.56 -13.90 2.86
CA PHE A 142 -12.25 -15.01 3.53
C PHE A 142 -11.52 -15.54 4.78
N LEU A 143 -10.20 -15.37 4.84
CA LEU A 143 -9.38 -15.77 5.98
C LEU A 143 -9.49 -14.77 7.13
N TYR A 144 -9.71 -13.50 6.80
CA TYR A 144 -9.87 -12.43 7.77
C TYR A 144 -11.26 -12.49 8.42
N ASP A 145 -12.30 -12.50 7.59
CA ASP A 145 -13.68 -12.66 8.04
C ASP A 145 -14.49 -13.29 6.91
N LYS A 146 -14.85 -14.56 7.12
CA LYS A 146 -15.61 -15.35 6.14
C LYS A 146 -16.97 -14.71 5.83
N SER A 147 -17.62 -14.07 6.81
CA SER A 147 -18.96 -13.47 6.65
C SER A 147 -18.99 -12.34 5.61
N LEU A 148 -17.83 -11.73 5.33
CA LEU A 148 -17.69 -10.70 4.31
C LEU A 148 -17.89 -11.22 2.90
N VAL A 149 -17.64 -12.52 2.67
CA VAL A 149 -17.54 -13.14 1.34
C VAL A 149 -18.33 -14.45 1.23
N GLU A 150 -19.22 -14.74 2.19
CA GLU A 150 -20.14 -15.88 2.14
C GLU A 150 -21.15 -15.78 0.99
N LYS A 151 -21.49 -14.55 0.59
CA LYS A 151 -22.32 -14.26 -0.59
C LYS A 151 -21.46 -13.74 -1.73
N ASP A 152 -22.05 -13.65 -2.92
CA ASP A 152 -21.41 -13.01 -4.07
C ASP A 152 -20.94 -11.60 -3.69
N THR A 153 -19.63 -11.41 -3.78
CA THR A 153 -18.95 -10.22 -3.27
C THR A 153 -17.81 -9.83 -4.20
N LEU A 154 -17.78 -8.55 -4.58
CA LEU A 154 -16.62 -7.90 -5.17
C LEU A 154 -15.79 -7.29 -4.05
N VAL A 155 -14.62 -7.88 -3.79
CA VAL A 155 -13.61 -7.30 -2.91
C VAL A 155 -12.79 -6.34 -3.75
N VAL A 156 -12.75 -5.07 -3.34
CA VAL A 156 -12.18 -3.98 -4.12
C VAL A 156 -11.07 -3.31 -3.32
N ASP A 157 -9.84 -3.54 -3.71
CA ASP A 157 -8.66 -2.92 -3.13
C ASP A 157 -8.26 -1.68 -3.93
N ILE A 158 -8.48 -0.51 -3.34
CA ILE A 158 -8.10 0.77 -3.93
C ILE A 158 -6.71 1.13 -3.40
N GLY A 159 -5.70 0.85 -4.22
CA GLY A 159 -4.32 1.22 -3.98
C GLY A 159 -3.97 2.62 -4.49
N GLY A 160 -2.69 2.96 -4.39
CA GLY A 160 -2.15 4.19 -4.95
C GLY A 160 -2.11 4.21 -6.47
N GLY A 161 -1.54 3.16 -7.07
CA GLY A 161 -1.41 3.04 -8.52
C GLY A 161 -2.40 2.08 -9.16
N THR A 162 -3.07 1.23 -8.37
CA THR A 162 -3.90 0.14 -8.89
C THR A 162 -5.26 0.04 -8.21
N LEU A 163 -6.20 -0.54 -8.95
CA LEU A 163 -7.50 -1.02 -8.47
C LEU A 163 -7.53 -2.53 -8.69
N ASP A 164 -7.50 -3.28 -7.60
CA ASP A 164 -7.51 -4.73 -7.61
C ASP A 164 -8.89 -5.23 -7.19
N ILE A 165 -9.57 -5.95 -8.09
CA ILE A 165 -10.94 -6.43 -7.86
C ILE A 165 -10.92 -7.95 -7.87
N ALA A 166 -11.42 -8.56 -6.80
CA ALA A 166 -11.62 -10.00 -6.69
C ALA A 166 -13.12 -10.32 -6.55
N TYR A 167 -13.63 -11.16 -7.45
CA TYR A 167 -14.95 -11.75 -7.30
C TYR A 167 -14.88 -13.02 -6.45
N MET A 168 -15.61 -12.99 -5.34
CA MET A 168 -15.73 -14.07 -4.37
C MET A 168 -17.18 -14.58 -4.37
N SER A 169 -17.35 -15.90 -4.34
CA SER A 169 -18.67 -16.53 -4.23
C SER A 169 -18.58 -17.76 -3.31
N ASN A 170 -19.48 -17.85 -2.32
CA ASN A 170 -19.48 -18.89 -1.29
C ASN A 170 -18.11 -19.04 -0.57
N GLY A 171 -17.47 -17.91 -0.27
CA GLY A 171 -16.14 -17.87 0.38
C GLY A 171 -14.98 -18.31 -0.50
N GLN A 172 -15.20 -18.54 -1.80
CA GLN A 172 -14.15 -18.96 -2.74
C GLN A 172 -13.85 -17.86 -3.75
N PHE A 173 -12.56 -17.67 -4.04
CA PHE A 173 -12.10 -16.85 -5.15
C PHE A 173 -12.53 -17.45 -6.49
N LYS A 174 -13.11 -16.63 -7.37
CA LYS A 174 -13.58 -17.04 -8.69
C LYS A 174 -12.79 -16.37 -9.82
N GLU A 175 -12.63 -15.06 -9.75
CA GLU A 175 -11.96 -14.26 -10.77
C GLU A 175 -11.36 -13.01 -10.13
N GLY A 176 -10.27 -12.49 -10.69
CA GLY A 176 -9.69 -11.21 -10.27
C GLY A 176 -9.17 -10.41 -11.45
N ARG A 177 -9.20 -9.08 -11.35
CA ARG A 177 -8.71 -8.13 -12.36
C ARG A 177 -7.98 -6.98 -11.67
N THR A 178 -6.92 -6.48 -12.32
CA THR A 178 -6.16 -5.33 -11.84
C THR A 178 -6.20 -4.23 -12.90
N TYR A 179 -6.51 -3.01 -12.49
CA TYR A 179 -6.51 -1.84 -13.38
C TYR A 179 -5.45 -0.84 -12.90
N PRO A 180 -4.78 -0.10 -13.80
CA PRO A 180 -3.90 1.01 -13.46
C PRO A 180 -4.73 2.25 -13.07
N LEU A 181 -5.64 2.08 -12.11
CA LEU A 181 -6.56 3.09 -11.61
C LEU A 181 -6.43 3.12 -10.09
N GLY A 182 -5.65 4.04 -9.55
CA GLY A 182 -5.56 4.25 -8.11
C GLY A 182 -5.86 5.70 -7.73
N VAL A 183 -5.55 6.07 -6.49
CA VAL A 183 -5.76 7.45 -6.00
C VAL A 183 -4.62 8.40 -6.34
N ASN A 184 -3.47 7.91 -6.84
CA ASN A 184 -2.30 8.77 -7.06
C ASN A 184 -2.55 9.89 -8.08
N PRO A 185 -3.17 9.64 -9.25
CA PRO A 185 -3.45 10.72 -10.20
C PRO A 185 -4.41 11.79 -9.65
N THR A 186 -5.20 11.47 -8.63
CA THR A 186 -6.16 12.38 -8.01
C THR A 186 -5.46 13.52 -7.28
N TYR A 187 -4.26 13.28 -6.72
CA TYR A 187 -3.48 14.33 -6.08
C TYR A 187 -3.02 15.37 -7.09
N ASP A 188 -2.53 14.95 -8.26
CA ASP A 188 -2.10 15.88 -9.31
C ASP A 188 -3.25 16.73 -9.82
N VAL A 189 -4.44 16.12 -9.99
CA VAL A 189 -5.67 16.84 -10.36
C VAL A 189 -6.05 17.87 -9.30
N LEU A 190 -5.97 17.51 -8.01
CA LEU A 190 -6.23 18.45 -6.91
C LEU A 190 -5.24 19.61 -6.92
N LEU A 191 -3.94 19.33 -7.02
CA LEU A 191 -2.92 20.39 -7.04
C LEU A 191 -3.08 21.32 -8.25
N GLN A 192 -3.46 20.77 -9.41
CA GLN A 192 -3.80 21.56 -10.59
C GLN A 192 -5.03 22.45 -10.35
N GLU A 193 -6.10 21.93 -9.76
CA GLU A 193 -7.32 22.69 -9.44
C GLU A 193 -7.01 23.86 -8.50
N LEU A 194 -6.11 23.65 -7.53
CA LEU A 194 -5.73 24.67 -6.57
C LEU A 194 -4.89 25.82 -7.16
N THR A 195 -4.36 25.67 -8.38
CA THR A 195 -3.61 26.76 -9.04
C THR A 195 -4.43 28.02 -9.28
N LYS A 196 -5.76 27.91 -9.33
CA LYS A 196 -6.68 29.06 -9.40
C LYS A 196 -6.57 30.02 -8.21
N TYR A 197 -6.01 29.56 -7.09
CA TYR A 197 -5.73 30.38 -5.91
C TYR A 197 -4.35 31.06 -5.95
N GLY A 198 -3.60 30.92 -7.05
CA GLY A 198 -2.26 31.51 -7.20
C GLY A 198 -1.14 30.72 -6.50
N VAL A 199 -1.42 29.50 -6.04
CA VAL A 199 -0.43 28.58 -5.44
C VAL A 199 0.03 27.56 -6.46
N ASN A 200 1.27 27.09 -6.34
CA ASN A 200 1.80 26.02 -7.17
C ASN A 200 2.53 25.01 -6.29
N TYR A 201 1.84 23.89 -6.03
CA TYR A 201 2.41 22.76 -5.31
C TYR A 201 2.73 21.66 -6.31
N SER A 202 3.86 20.99 -6.12
CA SER A 202 4.31 19.88 -6.98
C SER A 202 4.53 18.58 -6.20
N ASN A 203 4.23 18.59 -4.89
CA ASN A 203 4.46 17.45 -4.01
C ASN A 203 3.14 16.74 -3.70
N ARG A 204 3.06 15.46 -4.05
CA ARG A 204 1.91 14.61 -3.74
C ARG A 204 1.56 14.56 -2.25
N MET A 205 2.54 14.47 -1.35
CA MET A 205 2.25 14.49 0.08
C MET A 205 1.70 15.83 0.55
N LYS A 206 2.00 16.93 -0.15
CA LYS A 206 1.33 18.21 0.08
C LYS A 206 -0.17 18.12 -0.24
N ALA A 207 -0.56 17.40 -1.27
CA ALA A 207 -1.97 17.15 -1.55
C ALA A 207 -2.65 16.34 -0.42
N GLU A 208 -1.97 15.32 0.13
CA GLU A 208 -2.47 14.55 1.27
C GLU A 208 -2.65 15.43 2.52
N GLN A 209 -1.70 16.33 2.81
CA GLN A 209 -1.83 17.34 3.88
C GLN A 209 -3.02 18.27 3.63
N ILE A 210 -3.16 18.82 2.41
CA ILE A 210 -4.28 19.70 2.07
C ILE A 210 -5.63 19.00 2.22
N ILE A 211 -5.72 17.72 1.86
CA ILE A 211 -6.94 16.92 2.07
C ILE A 211 -7.26 16.78 3.57
N ALA A 212 -6.25 16.58 4.41
CA ALA A 212 -6.42 16.45 5.85
C ALA A 212 -6.81 17.79 6.51
N ASP A 213 -6.11 18.86 6.14
CA ASP A 213 -6.28 20.21 6.71
C ASP A 213 -7.53 20.91 6.15
N LYS A 214 -7.96 20.51 4.95
CA LYS A 214 -9.03 21.14 4.15
C LYS A 214 -8.80 22.60 3.80
N ALA A 215 -7.57 23.07 3.96
CA ALA A 215 -7.20 24.45 3.75
C ALA A 215 -5.83 24.58 3.08
N ILE A 216 -5.62 25.72 2.43
CA ILE A 216 -4.32 26.18 1.93
C ILE A 216 -4.00 27.56 2.48
N PHE A 217 -2.76 28.01 2.33
CA PHE A 217 -2.36 29.38 2.67
C PHE A 217 -2.00 30.15 1.40
N VAL A 218 -2.64 31.30 1.22
CA VAL A 218 -2.39 32.24 0.12
C VAL A 218 -1.99 33.58 0.74
N GLU A 219 -0.76 34.04 0.48
CA GLU A 219 -0.23 35.29 1.04
C GLU A 219 -0.39 35.39 2.58
N GLY A 220 -0.20 34.25 3.27
CA GLY A 220 -0.31 34.16 4.73
C GLY A 220 -1.75 34.07 5.27
N LYS A 221 -2.77 34.01 4.42
CA LYS A 221 -4.17 33.81 4.81
C LYS A 221 -4.62 32.40 4.52
N GLU A 222 -5.31 31.80 5.48
CA GLU A 222 -5.94 30.48 5.31
C GLU A 222 -7.15 30.59 4.39
N VAL A 223 -7.27 29.65 3.44
CA VAL A 223 -8.35 29.54 2.47
C VAL A 223 -8.90 28.12 2.54
N ASP A 224 -10.20 27.99 2.82
CA ASP A 224 -10.91 26.72 2.78
C ASP A 224 -11.04 26.23 1.33
N VAL A 225 -10.63 24.99 1.11
CA VAL A 225 -10.67 24.31 -0.20
C VAL A 225 -11.43 22.97 -0.12
N SER A 226 -12.28 22.80 0.89
CA SER A 226 -13.10 21.60 1.11
C SER A 226 -13.93 21.25 -0.13
N ASN A 227 -14.53 22.24 -0.79
CA ASN A 227 -15.33 22.02 -1.99
C ASN A 227 -14.49 21.49 -3.16
N ASP A 228 -13.26 21.95 -3.33
CA ASP A 228 -12.36 21.50 -4.39
C ASP A 228 -11.93 20.05 -4.15
N ILE A 229 -11.58 19.74 -2.90
CA ILE A 229 -11.28 18.38 -2.45
C ILE A 229 -12.49 17.46 -2.71
N ASP A 230 -13.68 17.88 -2.28
CA ASP A 230 -14.90 17.09 -2.41
C ASP A 230 -15.24 16.80 -3.88
N ASN A 231 -15.11 17.80 -4.76
CA ASN A 231 -15.32 17.63 -6.19
C ASN A 231 -14.34 16.59 -6.78
N VAL A 232 -13.04 16.74 -6.48
CA VAL A 232 -11.99 15.87 -7.06
C VAL A 232 -12.11 14.43 -6.54
N LEU A 233 -12.33 14.24 -5.23
CA LEU A 233 -12.46 12.91 -4.63
C LEU A 233 -13.78 12.23 -5.04
N SER A 234 -14.89 12.97 -5.13
CA SER A 234 -16.17 12.43 -5.61
C SER A 234 -16.09 11.96 -7.06
N LEU A 235 -15.40 12.71 -7.93
CA LEU A 235 -15.17 12.30 -9.32
C LEU A 235 -14.36 11.00 -9.38
N ARG A 236 -13.25 10.90 -8.63
CA ARG A 236 -12.44 9.68 -8.58
C ARG A 236 -13.22 8.48 -8.05
N ALA A 237 -14.06 8.67 -7.03
CA ALA A 237 -14.92 7.59 -6.53
C ALA A 237 -15.88 7.11 -7.63
N GLY A 238 -16.52 8.03 -8.37
CA GLY A 238 -17.38 7.69 -9.50
C GLY A 238 -16.65 6.93 -10.62
N GLU A 239 -15.43 7.35 -10.97
CA GLU A 239 -14.58 6.66 -11.95
C GLU A 239 -14.29 5.21 -11.53
N ILE A 240 -13.93 5.00 -10.25
CA ILE A 240 -13.67 3.67 -9.69
C ILE A 240 -14.92 2.80 -9.74
N ILE A 241 -16.08 3.31 -9.32
CA ILE A 241 -17.34 2.56 -9.39
C ILE A 241 -17.69 2.16 -10.83
N ASN A 242 -17.51 3.07 -11.78
CA ASN A 242 -17.76 2.79 -13.19
C ASN A 242 -16.79 1.75 -13.74
N ALA A 243 -15.51 1.82 -13.37
CA ALA A 243 -14.51 0.83 -13.75
C ALA A 243 -14.86 -0.57 -13.21
N ILE A 244 -15.31 -0.67 -11.96
CA ILE A 244 -15.75 -1.95 -11.37
C ILE A 244 -16.95 -2.52 -12.14
N LYS A 245 -17.95 -1.70 -12.47
CA LYS A 245 -19.12 -2.13 -13.24
C LYS A 245 -18.76 -2.57 -14.66
N GLN A 246 -17.80 -1.90 -15.31
CA GLN A 246 -17.30 -2.32 -16.63
C GLN A 246 -16.49 -3.61 -16.57
N ALA A 247 -15.69 -3.78 -15.51
CA ALA A 247 -14.93 -4.99 -15.28
C ALA A 247 -15.85 -6.19 -15.01
N PHE A 248 -16.87 -6.01 -14.18
CA PHE A 248 -17.76 -7.07 -13.74
C PHE A 248 -19.23 -6.72 -14.06
N PRO A 249 -19.63 -6.68 -15.35
CA PRO A 249 -20.93 -6.14 -15.74
C PRO A 249 -22.12 -6.92 -15.20
N GLU A 250 -22.00 -8.24 -15.07
CA GLU A 250 -23.05 -9.06 -14.46
C GLU A 250 -22.90 -9.12 -12.93
N GLN A 251 -21.71 -9.43 -12.43
CA GLN A 251 -21.47 -9.62 -11.00
C GLN A 251 -21.76 -8.35 -10.21
N SER A 252 -21.47 -7.16 -10.77
CA SER A 252 -21.76 -5.87 -10.13
C SER A 252 -23.25 -5.59 -9.90
N LYS A 253 -24.17 -6.30 -10.58
CA LYS A 253 -25.62 -6.12 -10.41
C LYS A 253 -26.16 -6.83 -9.17
N TYR A 254 -25.51 -7.89 -8.70
CA TYR A 254 -26.01 -8.74 -7.61
C TYR A 254 -25.01 -8.92 -6.46
N SER A 255 -23.73 -8.60 -6.67
CA SER A 255 -22.71 -8.77 -5.64
C SER A 255 -22.72 -7.62 -4.63
N ARG A 256 -22.35 -7.94 -3.38
CA ARG A 256 -21.95 -6.92 -2.41
C ARG A 256 -20.61 -6.32 -2.84
N PHE A 257 -20.34 -5.08 -2.46
CA PHE A 257 -19.04 -4.46 -2.66
C PHE A 257 -18.40 -4.27 -1.30
N VAL A 258 -17.18 -4.78 -1.13
CA VAL A 258 -16.37 -4.63 0.08
C VAL A 258 -15.06 -3.97 -0.30
N PHE A 259 -14.87 -2.73 0.14
CA PHE A 259 -13.73 -1.91 -0.17
C PHE A 259 -12.64 -2.03 0.90
N ILE A 260 -11.41 -2.24 0.43
CA ILE A 260 -10.18 -2.33 1.21
C ILE A 260 -9.09 -1.44 0.56
N GLY A 261 -7.91 -1.36 1.18
CA GLY A 261 -6.81 -0.52 0.70
C GLY A 261 -6.87 0.91 1.25
N GLY A 262 -5.73 1.61 1.21
CA GLY A 262 -5.62 2.98 1.72
C GLY A 262 -6.49 3.99 0.94
N GLY A 263 -6.64 3.79 -0.37
CA GLY A 263 -7.50 4.64 -1.20
C GLY A 263 -8.99 4.50 -0.86
N ALA A 264 -9.43 3.35 -0.34
CA ALA A 264 -10.81 3.19 0.11
C ALA A 264 -11.11 4.02 1.36
N LEU A 265 -10.14 4.17 2.27
CA LEU A 265 -10.27 5.06 3.43
C LEU A 265 -10.32 6.53 3.00
N LEU A 266 -9.46 6.93 2.06
CA LEU A 266 -9.48 8.27 1.48
C LEU A 266 -10.84 8.60 0.85
N LEU A 267 -11.45 7.63 0.16
CA LEU A 267 -12.71 7.80 -0.56
C LEU A 267 -13.95 7.42 0.26
N LYS A 268 -13.81 7.11 1.56
CA LYS A 268 -14.88 6.51 2.39
C LYS A 268 -16.19 7.29 2.35
N ASN A 269 -16.12 8.62 2.42
CA ASN A 269 -17.30 9.50 2.41
C ASN A 269 -18.06 9.50 1.06
N TYR A 270 -17.37 9.16 -0.03
CA TYR A 270 -17.92 9.10 -1.39
C TYR A 270 -18.36 7.69 -1.80
N LEU A 271 -18.04 6.68 -0.98
CA LEU A 271 -18.40 5.28 -1.16
C LEU A 271 -19.50 4.84 -0.19
N LYS A 272 -20.30 5.78 0.33
CA LYS A 272 -21.30 5.58 1.40
C LYS A 272 -22.35 4.50 1.12
N ASP A 273 -22.63 4.22 -0.15
CA ASP A 273 -23.57 3.17 -0.57
C ASP A 273 -22.98 1.76 -0.48
N TYR A 274 -21.68 1.66 -0.16
CA TYR A 274 -20.92 0.42 -0.13
C TYR A 274 -20.21 0.22 1.21
N ARG A 275 -19.78 -1.02 1.47
CA ARG A 275 -19.07 -1.34 2.71
C ARG A 275 -17.58 -1.04 2.55
N VAL A 276 -17.09 -0.04 3.26
CA VAL A 276 -15.65 0.21 3.44
C VAL A 276 -15.23 -0.35 4.80
N LEU A 277 -14.20 -1.20 4.85
CA LEU A 277 -13.71 -1.72 6.13
C LEU A 277 -12.92 -0.65 6.89
N ASP A 278 -13.08 -0.58 8.21
CA ASP A 278 -12.44 0.46 9.02
C ASP A 278 -10.92 0.34 9.04
N ASP A 279 -10.40 -0.87 8.97
CA ASP A 279 -8.98 -1.19 8.86
C ASP A 279 -8.55 -1.54 7.43
N ALA A 280 -9.28 -1.05 6.42
CA ALA A 280 -9.11 -1.34 5.00
C ALA A 280 -7.63 -1.37 4.54
N GLN A 281 -6.80 -0.42 4.97
CA GLN A 281 -5.38 -0.37 4.60
C GLN A 281 -4.57 -1.59 5.08
N MET A 282 -4.95 -2.20 6.21
CA MET A 282 -4.21 -3.31 6.82
C MET A 282 -4.75 -4.68 6.42
N ILE A 283 -5.85 -4.75 5.68
CA ILE A 283 -6.54 -6.03 5.39
C ILE A 283 -5.64 -7.03 4.68
N ASN A 284 -4.94 -6.62 3.62
CA ASN A 284 -4.02 -7.53 2.91
C ASN A 284 -2.98 -8.11 3.87
N VAL A 285 -2.29 -7.28 4.64
CA VAL A 285 -1.25 -7.75 5.56
C VAL A 285 -1.81 -8.62 6.70
N LYS A 286 -3.03 -8.34 7.18
CA LYS A 286 -3.72 -9.19 8.16
C LYS A 286 -4.03 -10.57 7.58
N THR A 287 -4.50 -10.63 6.33
CA THR A 287 -4.70 -11.93 5.66
C THR A 287 -3.39 -12.69 5.49
N TYR A 288 -2.29 -12.01 5.13
CA TYR A 288 -0.97 -12.61 5.03
C TYR A 288 -0.49 -13.19 6.36
N ASP A 289 -0.71 -12.49 7.48
CA ASP A 289 -0.30 -12.98 8.80
C ASP A 289 -1.11 -14.21 9.25
N ILE A 290 -2.41 -14.26 8.97
CA ILE A 290 -3.25 -15.45 9.23
C ILE A 290 -2.70 -16.66 8.46
N ILE A 291 -2.29 -16.46 7.20
CA ILE A 291 -1.73 -17.55 6.40
C ILE A 291 -0.33 -17.94 6.90
N GLY A 292 0.50 -16.95 7.23
CA GLY A 292 1.83 -17.16 7.80
C GLY A 292 1.77 -18.01 9.07
N LYS A 293 0.81 -17.73 9.96
CA LYS A 293 0.55 -18.52 11.18
C LYS A 293 0.14 -19.96 10.88
N SER A 294 -0.74 -20.19 9.92
CA SER A 294 -1.26 -21.54 9.62
C SER A 294 -0.26 -22.45 8.90
N LYS A 295 0.69 -21.91 8.12
CA LYS A 295 1.64 -22.72 7.34
C LYS A 295 2.91 -23.15 8.11
N ASN A 296 2.99 -22.93 9.43
CA ASN A 296 4.23 -23.05 10.21
C ASN A 296 5.41 -22.30 9.55
N VAL A 297 5.10 -21.15 8.94
CA VAL A 297 6.05 -20.19 8.36
C VAL A 297 6.14 -18.96 9.25
#